data_AF-C5DXI7-F1
#
_entry.id   AF-C5DXI7-F1
#
_cell.length_a   1.000
_cell.length_b   1.000
_cell.length_c   1.000
_cell.angle_alpha   90.00
_cell.angle_beta   90.00
_cell.angle_gamma   90.00
#
_symmetry.space_group_name_H-M   'P 1'
#
loop_
_entity.id
_entity.type
_entity.pdbx_description
1 polymer ?
#
loop_
_entity_poly.entity_id
_entity_poly.type
_entity_poly.pdbx_seq_one_letter_code
_entity_poly.pdbx_strand_id
1 'polypeptide(L)'
;MSMISDESEMDLEKCVQTYEEEEIELPEDSSGGKLTYFLAPYFFEKTWITDITLPLIIVLLPSSIRLAYFSIRDYFDTQLEMKFLDVFSPLWMIIHYFLFFTVFFVNFIYDKKKVNIETKVLQKLLEEVAEMDLTGDPVAWRRIASRVNHFSEEKGYHYSVFYGGGHCMRFFVRELVKPIERQTYDIRCYYEGERYRNFWKNPSNKALVERAIANYNKSVENFGELSHTAEKDECRGGIFEKFRNTFNTSMIYLVVIEVALSVVMTLAFIISMISCAIFYSFASPQ
;
A
#
# COMPACT_ATOMS: atom_id res chain seq x y z
N MET A 1 -22.72 5.55 -82.27
CA MET A 1 -22.50 6.59 -81.25
C MET A 1 -23.06 6.06 -79.95
N SER A 2 -22.15 5.77 -79.02
CA SER A 2 -22.28 5.38 -77.61
C SER A 2 -23.45 4.51 -77.13
N MET A 3 -23.13 3.22 -76.96
CA MET A 3 -23.63 2.34 -75.91
C MET A 3 -22.49 2.20 -74.91
N ILE A 4 -22.74 2.33 -73.60
CA ILE A 4 -22.03 1.67 -72.48
C ILE A 4 -22.79 2.01 -71.18
N SER A 5 -23.19 0.93 -70.51
CA SER A 5 -23.62 0.83 -69.11
C SER A 5 -22.40 0.95 -68.19
N ASP A 6 -22.50 1.71 -67.11
CA ASP A 6 -21.56 1.56 -65.97
C ASP A 6 -22.33 1.13 -64.73
N GLU A 7 -22.24 -0.18 -64.53
CA GLU A 7 -22.49 -0.93 -63.32
C GLU A 7 -21.13 -1.02 -62.62
N SER A 8 -20.88 -0.22 -61.57
CA SER A 8 -19.83 -0.53 -60.60
C SER A 8 -20.15 0.09 -59.25
N GLU A 9 -21.09 -0.57 -58.56
CA GLU A 9 -20.94 -0.84 -57.14
C GLU A 9 -19.49 -1.28 -56.82
N MET A 10 -19.03 -0.91 -55.63
CA MET A 10 -17.74 -1.23 -55.01
C MET A 10 -16.55 -0.32 -55.38
N ASP A 11 -16.39 0.73 -54.58
CA ASP A 11 -15.09 1.06 -54.00
C ASP A 11 -15.33 1.70 -52.62
N LEU A 12 -15.97 0.91 -51.74
CA LEU A 12 -16.11 1.18 -50.30
C LEU A 12 -14.93 0.57 -49.52
N GLU A 13 -13.83 0.26 -50.21
CA GLU A 13 -12.66 -0.42 -49.67
C GLU A 13 -11.43 0.48 -49.71
N LYS A 14 -11.48 1.60 -48.98
CA LYS A 14 -10.28 2.21 -48.43
C LYS A 14 -10.51 3.06 -47.18
N CYS A 15 -11.37 2.60 -46.28
CA CYS A 15 -11.13 2.86 -44.87
C CYS A 15 -10.00 1.94 -44.43
N VAL A 16 -8.76 2.30 -44.79
CA VAL A 16 -7.61 1.88 -43.98
C VAL A 16 -7.86 2.55 -42.64
N GLN A 17 -8.49 1.81 -41.72
CA GLN A 17 -8.39 2.09 -40.30
C GLN A 17 -6.90 2.01 -39.99
N THR A 18 -6.21 3.14 -40.09
CA THR A 18 -5.08 3.42 -39.22
C THR A 18 -5.64 3.17 -37.82
N TYR A 19 -5.30 2.02 -37.25
CA TYR A 19 -5.35 1.85 -35.81
C TYR A 19 -4.58 3.05 -35.26
N GLU A 20 -5.29 4.08 -34.82
CA GLU A 20 -4.72 5.02 -33.87
C GLU A 20 -4.21 4.11 -32.74
N GLU A 21 -2.90 3.98 -32.62
CA GLU A 21 -2.30 3.36 -31.44
C GLU A 21 -2.79 4.21 -30.28
N GLU A 22 -3.87 3.74 -29.64
CA GLU A 22 -4.42 4.30 -28.42
C GLU A 22 -3.23 4.48 -27.48
N GLU A 23 -2.80 5.72 -27.25
CA GLU A 23 -1.56 6.00 -26.54
C GLU A 23 -1.72 5.47 -25.12
N ILE A 24 -1.04 4.35 -24.85
CA ILE A 24 -1.23 3.61 -23.60
C ILE A 24 -0.49 4.36 -22.49
N GLU A 25 -1.18 5.30 -21.85
CA GLU A 25 -0.66 6.00 -20.68
C GLU A 25 -0.78 5.14 -19.42
N LEU A 26 0.37 4.80 -18.83
CA LEU A 26 0.45 4.10 -17.55
C LEU A 26 1.30 4.90 -16.55
N PRO A 27 1.09 4.70 -15.24
CA PRO A 27 1.91 5.35 -14.22
C PRO A 27 3.43 5.09 -14.37
N GLU A 28 3.83 3.97 -14.97
CA GLU A 28 5.23 3.64 -15.23
C GLU A 28 5.93 4.56 -16.24
N ASP A 29 5.18 5.27 -17.09
CA ASP A 29 5.72 6.00 -18.23
C ASP A 29 6.23 7.41 -17.88
N SER A 30 5.79 7.97 -16.75
CA SER A 30 6.19 9.32 -16.32
C SER A 30 6.66 9.35 -14.87
N SER A 31 7.59 10.26 -14.55
CA SER A 31 8.04 10.47 -13.17
C SER A 31 6.89 10.90 -12.24
N GLY A 32 5.98 11.73 -12.74
CA GLY A 32 4.75 12.11 -12.04
C GLY A 32 3.84 10.91 -11.78
N GLY A 33 3.57 10.10 -12.80
CA GLY A 33 2.77 8.88 -12.68
C GLY A 33 3.34 7.91 -11.64
N LYS A 34 4.67 7.73 -11.63
CA LYS A 34 5.37 6.90 -10.63
C LYS A 34 5.09 7.37 -9.22
N LEU A 35 5.23 8.67 -8.97
CA LEU A 35 5.01 9.24 -7.65
C LEU A 35 3.55 9.12 -7.22
N THR A 36 2.62 9.45 -8.13
CA THR A 36 1.18 9.38 -7.89
C THR A 36 0.73 7.96 -7.58
N TYR A 37 1.24 6.94 -8.28
CA TYR A 37 0.89 5.55 -8.01
C TYR A 37 1.16 5.12 -6.56
N PHE A 38 2.31 5.52 -6.02
CA PHE A 38 2.69 5.16 -4.65
C PHE A 38 2.03 6.05 -3.59
N LEU A 39 1.90 7.35 -3.85
CA LEU A 39 1.43 8.31 -2.86
C LEU A 39 -0.08 8.55 -2.87
N ALA A 40 -0.76 8.45 -4.01
CA ALA A 40 -2.19 8.71 -4.09
C ALA A 40 -3.00 7.84 -3.10
N PRO A 41 -2.78 6.51 -2.99
CA PRO A 41 -3.49 5.70 -2.00
C PRO A 41 -3.19 6.16 -0.57
N TYR A 42 -1.94 6.53 -0.28
CA TYR A 42 -1.52 7.03 1.04
C TYR A 42 -2.35 8.23 1.48
N PHE A 43 -2.64 9.14 0.53
CA PHE A 43 -3.44 10.34 0.77
C PHE A 43 -4.95 10.11 0.70
N PHE A 44 -5.44 9.40 -0.32
CA PHE A 44 -6.88 9.18 -0.55
C PHE A 44 -7.51 8.20 0.45
N GLU A 45 -6.79 7.16 0.87
CA GLU A 45 -7.27 6.23 1.90
C GLU A 45 -7.12 6.80 3.32
N LYS A 46 -6.61 8.04 3.44
CA LYS A 46 -6.39 8.74 4.72
C LYS A 46 -5.41 8.02 5.66
N THR A 47 -4.64 7.04 5.16
CA THR A 47 -3.60 6.33 5.92
C THR A 47 -2.56 7.30 6.48
N TRP A 48 -2.27 8.38 5.75
CA TRP A 48 -1.39 9.44 6.25
C TRP A 48 -1.85 10.07 7.57
N ILE A 49 -3.17 10.12 7.85
CA ILE A 49 -3.68 10.69 9.10
C ILE A 49 -3.24 9.82 10.27
N THR A 50 -3.42 8.50 10.17
CA THR A 50 -2.99 7.56 11.20
C THR A 50 -1.48 7.55 11.32
N ASP A 51 -0.78 7.59 10.19
CA ASP A 51 0.69 7.50 10.13
C ASP A 51 1.38 8.78 10.62
N ILE A 52 0.68 9.92 10.65
CA ILE A 52 1.16 11.14 11.32
C ILE A 52 0.74 11.19 12.79
N THR A 53 -0.52 10.87 13.09
CA THR A 53 -1.09 11.06 14.42
C THR A 53 -0.52 10.06 15.42
N LEU A 54 -0.35 8.79 15.02
CA LEU A 54 0.11 7.74 15.93
C LEU A 54 1.56 7.96 16.39
N PRO A 55 2.54 8.29 15.50
CA PRO A 55 3.86 8.73 15.94
C PRO A 55 3.83 9.89 16.93
N LEU A 56 3.00 10.90 16.67
CA LEU A 56 2.91 12.06 17.56
C LEU A 56 2.45 11.64 18.95
N ILE A 57 1.41 10.80 19.06
CA ILE A 57 0.93 10.28 20.35
C ILE A 57 2.02 9.48 21.06
N ILE A 58 2.69 8.57 20.34
CA ILE A 58 3.73 7.70 20.90
C ILE A 58 4.88 8.54 21.48
N VAL A 59 5.27 9.63 20.81
CA VAL A 59 6.39 10.48 21.23
C VAL A 59 5.99 11.48 22.33
N LEU A 60 4.74 11.94 22.34
CA LEU A 60 4.22 12.86 23.36
C LEU A 60 3.98 12.19 24.71
N LEU A 61 3.61 10.91 24.72
CA LEU A 61 3.24 10.20 25.96
C LEU A 61 4.40 10.10 26.99
N PRO A 62 5.64 9.70 26.63
CA PRO A 62 6.77 9.73 27.57
C PRO A 62 7.14 11.16 28.00
N SER A 63 6.89 12.14 27.14
CA SER A 63 7.22 13.54 27.40
C SER A 63 6.25 14.17 28.42
N SER A 64 4.98 13.77 28.43
CA SER A 64 4.03 14.21 29.47
C SER A 64 4.34 13.60 30.84
N ILE A 65 4.79 12.34 30.89
CA ILE A 65 5.25 11.69 32.14
C ILE A 65 6.48 12.41 32.69
N ARG A 66 7.46 12.71 31.83
CA ARG A 66 8.65 13.49 32.22
C ARG A 66 8.27 14.88 32.73
N LEU A 67 7.38 15.59 32.05
CA LEU A 67 6.90 16.89 32.49
C LEU A 67 6.25 16.82 33.87
N ALA A 68 5.36 15.86 34.11
CA ALA A 68 4.74 15.69 35.42
C ALA A 68 5.78 15.42 36.52
N TYR A 69 6.74 14.53 36.26
CA TYR A 69 7.82 14.22 37.20
C TYR A 69 8.63 15.46 37.57
N PHE A 70 9.10 16.17 36.54
CA PHE A 70 9.96 17.32 36.71
C PHE A 70 9.22 18.48 37.39
N SER A 71 7.97 18.79 37.01
CA SER A 71 7.16 19.84 37.65
C SER A 71 7.01 19.64 39.15
N ILE A 72 6.88 18.38 39.60
CA ILE A 72 6.83 18.08 41.04
C ILE A 72 8.19 18.26 41.69
N ARG A 73 9.29 17.84 41.04
CA ARG A 73 10.64 18.08 41.55
C ARG A 73 10.91 19.58 41.77
N ASP A 74 10.55 20.42 40.80
CA ASP A 74 10.75 21.88 40.83
C ASP A 74 10.00 22.54 42.00
N TYR A 75 8.77 22.08 42.26
CA TYR A 75 7.97 22.56 43.38
C TYR A 75 8.66 22.32 44.74
N PHE A 76 9.44 21.26 44.86
CA PHE A 76 10.07 20.85 46.12
C PHE A 76 11.55 21.25 46.26
N ASP A 77 12.28 21.37 45.16
CA ASP A 77 13.70 21.71 45.13
C ASP A 77 13.92 23.09 44.49
N THR A 78 13.91 24.13 45.33
CA THR A 78 13.97 25.55 44.91
C THR A 78 15.32 25.99 44.35
N GLN A 79 16.35 25.13 44.33
CA GLN A 79 17.68 25.49 43.86
C GLN A 79 17.95 25.18 42.38
N LEU A 80 17.05 24.47 41.69
CA LEU A 80 17.33 23.94 40.37
C LEU A 80 16.33 24.48 39.33
N GLU A 81 16.62 25.67 38.77
CA GLU A 81 15.84 26.24 37.67
C GLU A 81 15.73 25.25 36.50
N MET A 82 14.54 24.69 36.32
CA MET A 82 14.28 23.78 35.23
C MET A 82 13.95 24.54 33.95
N LYS A 83 14.72 24.29 32.88
CA LYS A 83 14.38 24.84 31.57
C LYS A 83 13.42 23.88 30.89
N PHE A 84 12.38 24.42 30.26
CA PHE A 84 11.42 23.65 29.46
C PHE A 84 12.09 22.70 28.45
N LEU A 85 13.25 23.11 27.91
CA LEU A 85 14.07 22.32 26.97
C LEU A 85 14.76 21.10 27.61
N ASP A 86 14.94 21.08 28.92
CA ASP A 86 15.50 19.93 29.65
C ASP A 86 14.47 18.80 29.77
N VAL A 87 13.17 19.13 29.73
CA VAL A 87 12.05 18.18 29.73
C VAL A 87 11.65 17.80 28.31
N PHE A 88 11.60 18.79 27.42
CA PHE A 88 11.26 18.64 26.01
C PHE A 88 12.49 18.92 25.17
N SER A 89 13.33 17.90 24.96
CA SER A 89 14.39 18.00 23.95
C SER A 89 13.75 17.98 22.56
N PRO A 90 13.72 19.11 21.82
CA PRO A 90 13.04 19.15 20.52
C PRO A 90 13.72 18.22 19.52
N LEU A 91 15.05 18.08 19.61
CA LEU A 91 15.83 17.16 18.80
C LEU A 91 15.41 15.71 19.02
N TRP A 92 15.23 15.30 20.29
CA TRP A 92 14.79 13.95 20.63
C TRP A 92 13.38 13.67 20.07
N MET A 93 12.45 14.62 20.24
CA MET A 93 11.08 14.54 19.72
C MET A 93 11.07 14.39 18.19
N ILE A 94 11.87 15.21 17.50
CA ILE A 94 12.01 15.19 16.05
C ILE A 94 12.53 13.83 15.58
N ILE A 95 13.61 13.33 16.18
CA ILE A 95 14.20 12.03 15.81
C ILE A 95 13.19 10.89 15.99
N HIS A 96 12.51 10.82 17.14
CA HIS A 96 11.56 9.75 17.41
C HIS A 96 10.35 9.83 16.48
N TYR A 97 9.82 11.04 16.26
CA TYR A 97 8.73 11.23 15.33
C TYR A 97 9.09 10.76 13.92
N PHE A 98 10.26 11.18 13.40
CA PHE A 98 10.72 10.76 12.08
C PHE A 98 10.93 9.24 11.99
N LEU A 99 11.45 8.60 13.04
CA LEU A 99 11.62 7.15 13.08
C LEU A 99 10.28 6.42 13.01
N PHE A 100 9.33 6.76 13.88
CA PHE A 100 8.00 6.15 13.87
C PHE A 100 7.26 6.41 12.57
N PHE A 101 7.28 7.64 12.06
CA PHE A 101 6.69 7.98 10.76
C PHE A 101 7.29 7.13 9.63
N THR A 102 8.62 7.00 9.60
CA THR A 102 9.31 6.18 8.59
C THR A 102 8.88 4.72 8.66
N VAL A 103 8.67 4.17 9.87
CA VAL A 103 8.18 2.80 10.05
C VAL A 103 6.80 2.64 9.43
N PHE A 104 5.86 3.53 9.77
CA PHE A 104 4.51 3.46 9.24
C PHE A 104 4.51 3.58 7.72
N PHE A 105 5.26 4.55 7.20
CA PHE A 105 5.40 4.75 5.76
C PHE A 105 6.01 3.54 5.04
N VAL A 106 7.07 2.93 5.58
CA VAL A 106 7.68 1.72 4.99
C VAL A 106 6.70 0.53 5.04
N ASN A 107 5.93 0.39 6.12
CA ASN A 107 4.90 -0.66 6.21
C ASN A 107 3.77 -0.41 5.20
N PHE A 108 3.34 0.84 5.02
CA PHE A 108 2.37 1.21 3.98
C PHE A 108 2.85 0.81 2.58
N ILE A 109 4.09 1.18 2.21
CA ILE A 109 4.67 0.80 0.90
C ILE A 109 4.77 -0.72 0.76
N TYR A 110 5.11 -1.43 1.84
CA TYR A 110 5.16 -2.88 1.83
C TYR A 110 3.78 -3.49 1.55
N ASP A 111 2.77 -3.06 2.27
CA ASP A 111 1.42 -3.60 2.13
C ASP A 111 0.77 -3.22 0.79
N LYS A 112 1.19 -2.13 0.14
CA LYS A 112 0.78 -1.80 -1.24
C LYS A 112 1.12 -2.90 -2.26
N LYS A 113 2.15 -3.73 -2.00
CA LYS A 113 2.45 -4.92 -2.86
C LYS A 113 1.31 -5.94 -2.88
N LYS A 114 0.49 -5.96 -1.83
CA LYS A 114 -0.74 -6.75 -1.74
C LYS A 114 -1.87 -5.87 -2.28
N VAL A 115 -1.97 -5.76 -3.60
CA VAL A 115 -3.02 -4.96 -4.24
C VAL A 115 -4.38 -5.51 -3.81
N ASN A 116 -5.11 -4.71 -3.05
CA ASN A 116 -6.50 -4.99 -2.70
C ASN A 116 -7.37 -4.56 -3.88
N ILE A 117 -7.99 -5.53 -4.56
CA ILE A 117 -8.80 -5.26 -5.74
C ILE A 117 -10.30 -5.39 -5.40
N GLU A 118 -11.09 -4.42 -5.86
CA GLU A 118 -12.56 -4.51 -5.76
C GLU A 118 -13.08 -5.58 -6.72
N THR A 119 -14.23 -6.18 -6.39
CA THR A 119 -14.89 -7.23 -7.17
C THR A 119 -15.16 -6.79 -8.60
N LYS A 120 -15.63 -5.55 -8.82
CA LYS A 120 -15.94 -5.02 -10.16
C LYS A 120 -14.68 -4.82 -10.99
N VAL A 121 -13.63 -4.29 -10.37
CA VAL A 121 -12.32 -4.09 -11.02
C VAL A 121 -11.67 -5.44 -11.35
N LEU A 122 -11.77 -6.43 -10.45
CA LEU A 122 -11.29 -7.78 -10.71
C LEU A 122 -12.07 -8.45 -11.85
N GLN A 123 -13.40 -8.30 -11.88
CA GLN A 123 -14.20 -8.79 -13.00
C GLN A 123 -13.75 -8.17 -14.33
N LYS A 124 -13.55 -6.85 -14.36
CA LYS A 124 -13.05 -6.16 -15.55
C LYS A 124 -11.68 -6.67 -15.99
N LEU A 125 -10.75 -6.90 -15.05
CA LEU A 125 -9.45 -7.51 -15.34
C LEU A 125 -9.61 -8.87 -16.01
N LEU A 126 -10.49 -9.73 -15.49
CA LEU A 126 -10.70 -11.06 -16.03
C LEU A 126 -11.35 -11.04 -17.43
N GLU A 127 -12.29 -10.12 -17.67
CA GLU A 127 -12.89 -9.89 -18.99
C GLU A 127 -11.81 -9.48 -20.01
N GLU A 128 -11.00 -8.48 -19.69
CA GLU A 128 -9.90 -8.04 -20.56
C GLU A 128 -8.89 -9.16 -20.82
N VAL A 129 -8.49 -9.92 -19.79
CA VAL A 129 -7.56 -11.05 -19.96
C VAL A 129 -8.18 -12.19 -20.78
N ALA A 130 -9.48 -12.42 -20.68
CA ALA A 130 -10.17 -13.47 -21.42
C ALA A 130 -10.35 -13.14 -22.92
N GLU A 131 -10.44 -11.85 -23.27
CA GLU A 131 -10.74 -11.38 -24.63
C GLU A 131 -9.51 -10.90 -25.40
N MET A 132 -8.48 -10.42 -24.70
CA MET A 132 -7.26 -9.90 -25.33
C MET A 132 -6.44 -11.00 -26.01
N ASP A 133 -5.87 -10.71 -27.18
CA ASP A 133 -4.91 -11.60 -27.82
C ASP A 133 -3.54 -11.52 -27.13
N LEU A 134 -3.38 -12.28 -26.04
CA LEU A 134 -2.13 -12.37 -25.29
C LEU A 134 -0.97 -12.99 -26.08
N THR A 135 -1.24 -13.61 -27.23
CA THR A 135 -0.23 -14.32 -28.02
C THR A 135 0.30 -13.43 -29.16
N GLY A 136 -0.58 -12.74 -29.87
CA GLY A 136 -0.21 -11.89 -31.01
C GLY A 136 0.15 -10.46 -30.65
N ASP A 137 -0.28 -9.95 -29.49
CA ASP A 137 -0.09 -8.55 -29.10
C ASP A 137 1.08 -8.36 -28.10
N PRO A 138 2.21 -7.75 -28.50
CA PRO A 138 3.36 -7.55 -27.62
C PRO A 138 3.10 -6.56 -26.47
N VAL A 139 2.05 -5.75 -26.54
CA VAL A 139 1.67 -4.78 -25.51
C VAL A 139 0.35 -5.11 -24.81
N ALA A 140 -0.14 -6.35 -24.95
CA ALA A 140 -1.42 -6.81 -24.41
C ALA A 140 -1.60 -6.45 -22.93
N TRP A 141 -0.61 -6.76 -22.10
CA TRP A 141 -0.65 -6.47 -20.66
C TRP A 141 -0.66 -4.99 -20.33
N ARG A 142 -0.04 -4.14 -21.15
CA ARG A 142 -0.11 -2.68 -20.98
C ARG A 142 -1.51 -2.18 -21.33
N ARG A 143 -2.12 -2.67 -22.41
CA ARG A 143 -3.51 -2.35 -22.77
C ARG A 143 -4.49 -2.78 -21.68
N ILE A 144 -4.36 -4.01 -21.18
CA ILE A 144 -5.17 -4.52 -20.07
C ILE A 144 -5.02 -3.62 -18.84
N ALA A 145 -3.78 -3.30 -18.43
CA ALA A 145 -3.53 -2.45 -17.27
C ALA A 145 -4.17 -1.07 -17.43
N SER A 146 -4.04 -0.45 -18.60
CA SER A 146 -4.60 0.88 -18.88
C SER A 146 -6.14 0.86 -18.85
N ARG A 147 -6.78 -0.10 -19.53
CA ARG A 147 -8.23 -0.24 -19.54
C ARG A 147 -8.81 -0.51 -18.15
N VAL A 148 -8.15 -1.33 -17.34
CA VAL A 148 -8.57 -1.58 -15.96
C VAL A 148 -8.40 -0.34 -15.08
N ASN A 149 -7.30 0.41 -15.25
CA ASN A 149 -7.08 1.68 -14.54
C ASN A 149 -8.16 2.71 -14.89
N HIS A 150 -8.45 2.89 -16.19
CA HIS A 150 -9.49 3.81 -16.67
C HIS A 150 -10.87 3.42 -16.12
N PHE A 151 -11.23 2.13 -16.18
CA PHE A 151 -12.47 1.63 -15.59
C PHE A 151 -12.54 1.90 -14.08
N SER A 152 -11.43 1.73 -13.37
CA SER A 152 -11.38 2.00 -11.93
C SER A 152 -11.64 3.49 -11.64
N GLU A 153 -11.03 4.38 -12.42
CA GLU A 153 -11.22 5.83 -12.30
C GLU A 153 -12.68 6.24 -12.57
N GLU A 154 -13.31 5.71 -13.62
CA GLU A 154 -14.73 5.91 -13.91
C GLU A 154 -15.66 5.46 -12.76
N LYS A 155 -15.25 4.44 -12.00
CA LYS A 155 -15.99 3.95 -10.83
C LYS A 155 -15.71 4.73 -9.54
N GLY A 156 -14.92 5.81 -9.62
CA GLY A 156 -14.65 6.71 -8.51
C GLY A 156 -13.41 6.35 -7.69
N TYR A 157 -12.57 5.42 -8.17
CA TYR A 157 -11.27 5.19 -7.54
C TYR A 157 -10.29 6.28 -7.97
N HIS A 158 -9.75 7.01 -6.99
CA HIS A 158 -8.89 8.17 -7.23
C HIS A 158 -7.42 7.84 -7.54
N TYR A 159 -7.10 6.58 -7.80
CA TYR A 159 -5.73 6.16 -8.10
C TYR A 159 -5.71 4.91 -8.99
N SER A 160 -4.65 4.77 -9.78
CA SER A 160 -4.44 3.61 -10.65
C SER A 160 -4.21 2.33 -9.84
N VAL A 161 -4.87 1.24 -10.24
CA VAL A 161 -4.74 -0.08 -9.62
C VAL A 161 -3.40 -0.70 -9.99
N PHE A 162 -3.04 -0.62 -11.27
CA PHE A 162 -1.81 -1.17 -11.81
C PHE A 162 -0.83 -0.08 -12.19
N TYR A 163 0.40 -0.20 -11.66
CA TYR A 163 1.54 0.63 -12.03
C TYR A 163 1.89 0.55 -13.52
N GLY A 164 1.73 -0.63 -14.11
CA GLY A 164 2.20 -0.94 -15.46
C GLY A 164 1.78 -2.33 -15.91
N GLY A 165 2.02 -2.66 -17.18
CA GLY A 165 1.59 -3.94 -17.77
C GLY A 165 2.22 -5.15 -17.07
N GLY A 166 3.53 -5.09 -16.80
CA GLY A 166 4.22 -6.16 -16.07
C GLY A 166 3.77 -6.30 -14.61
N HIS A 167 3.29 -5.22 -13.98
CA HIS A 167 2.69 -5.30 -12.65
C HIS A 167 1.32 -5.98 -12.69
N CYS A 168 0.48 -5.65 -13.67
CA CYS A 168 -0.81 -6.29 -13.91
C CYS A 168 -0.67 -7.80 -14.14
N MET A 169 0.25 -8.21 -15.02
CA MET A 169 0.52 -9.62 -15.30
C MET A 169 0.95 -10.38 -14.04
N ARG A 170 1.90 -9.83 -13.27
CA ARG A 170 2.41 -10.49 -12.05
C ARG A 170 1.33 -10.62 -10.99
N PHE A 171 0.46 -9.61 -10.86
CA PHE A 171 -0.72 -9.70 -10.01
C PHE A 171 -1.63 -10.85 -10.44
N PHE A 172 -1.97 -10.94 -11.74
CA PHE A 172 -2.81 -11.99 -12.29
C PHE A 172 -2.26 -13.39 -11.98
N VAL A 173 -0.97 -13.62 -12.23
CA VAL A 173 -0.33 -14.91 -11.94
C VAL A 173 -0.35 -15.23 -10.44
N ARG A 174 0.02 -14.26 -9.61
CA ARG A 174 0.16 -14.46 -8.16
C ARG A 174 -1.18 -14.72 -7.48
N GLU A 175 -2.21 -13.96 -7.82
CA GLU A 175 -3.50 -13.95 -7.12
C GLU A 175 -4.57 -14.83 -7.77
N LEU A 176 -4.40 -15.24 -9.04
CA LEU A 176 -5.40 -16.02 -9.77
C LEU A 176 -4.86 -17.38 -10.24
N VAL A 177 -3.71 -17.40 -10.92
CA VAL A 177 -3.13 -18.65 -11.46
C VAL A 177 -2.63 -19.55 -10.33
N LYS A 178 -1.71 -19.05 -9.48
CA LYS A 178 -1.11 -19.85 -8.39
C LYS A 178 -2.14 -20.47 -7.42
N PRO A 179 -3.20 -19.77 -6.97
CA PRO A 179 -4.22 -20.39 -6.12
C PRO A 179 -4.99 -21.54 -6.79
N ILE A 180 -5.16 -21.48 -8.12
CA ILE A 180 -5.84 -22.54 -8.87
C ILE A 180 -4.93 -23.74 -9.10
N GLU A 181 -3.66 -23.51 -9.44
CA GLU A 181 -2.64 -24.57 -9.53
C GLU A 181 -2.48 -25.31 -8.20
N ARG A 182 -2.53 -24.58 -7.08
CA ARG A 182 -2.46 -25.14 -5.72
C ARG A 182 -3.80 -25.69 -5.21
N GLN A 183 -4.86 -25.63 -6.02
CA GLN A 183 -6.22 -26.07 -5.68
C GLN A 183 -6.78 -25.43 -4.40
N THR A 184 -6.29 -24.25 -4.02
CA THR A 184 -6.82 -23.52 -2.85
C THR A 184 -8.05 -22.70 -3.22
N TYR A 185 -8.13 -22.25 -4.48
CA TYR A 185 -9.24 -21.45 -5.03
C TYR A 185 -9.59 -20.22 -4.17
N ASP A 186 -8.62 -19.72 -3.38
CA ASP A 186 -8.80 -18.58 -2.48
C ASP A 186 -8.51 -17.28 -3.22
N ILE A 187 -9.43 -16.89 -4.13
CA ILE A 187 -9.32 -15.64 -4.87
C ILE A 187 -9.96 -14.53 -4.05
N ARG A 188 -9.11 -13.67 -3.50
CA ARG A 188 -9.45 -12.59 -2.58
C ARG A 188 -9.88 -11.34 -3.35
N CYS A 189 -11.07 -10.82 -3.04
CA CYS A 189 -11.49 -9.50 -3.52
C CYS A 189 -12.35 -8.76 -2.49
N TYR A 190 -12.46 -7.45 -2.67
CA TYR A 190 -13.26 -6.57 -1.83
C TYR A 190 -14.60 -6.26 -2.49
N TYR A 191 -15.65 -6.11 -1.70
CA TYR A 191 -16.95 -5.64 -2.14
C TYR A 191 -17.35 -4.43 -1.29
N GLU A 192 -17.71 -3.32 -1.94
CA GLU A 192 -18.10 -2.06 -1.28
C GLU A 192 -17.07 -1.58 -0.24
N GLY A 193 -15.77 -1.66 -0.59
CA GLY A 193 -14.68 -1.10 0.20
C GLY A 193 -14.27 -1.87 1.47
N GLU A 194 -15.10 -2.77 2.01
CA GLU A 194 -14.82 -3.33 3.36
C GLU A 194 -15.02 -4.84 3.50
N ARG A 195 -15.86 -5.48 2.68
CA ARG A 195 -16.16 -6.91 2.85
C ARG A 195 -15.30 -7.81 1.99
N TYR A 196 -14.56 -8.70 2.65
CA TYR A 196 -13.85 -9.81 2.03
C TYR A 196 -14.82 -10.81 1.40
N ARG A 197 -14.62 -11.14 0.12
CA ARG A 197 -15.33 -12.21 -0.56
C ARG A 197 -14.36 -13.09 -1.34
N ASN A 198 -14.62 -14.40 -1.31
CA ASN A 198 -13.97 -15.31 -2.25
C ASN A 198 -14.70 -15.22 -3.59
N PHE A 199 -14.01 -14.69 -4.60
CA PHE A 199 -14.56 -14.43 -5.94
C PHE A 199 -14.98 -15.72 -6.65
N TRP A 200 -14.26 -16.82 -6.44
CA TRP A 200 -14.43 -18.10 -7.11
C TRP A 200 -15.73 -18.84 -6.73
N LYS A 201 -16.29 -18.58 -5.53
CA LYS A 201 -17.50 -19.26 -5.06
C LYS A 201 -18.75 -19.00 -5.91
N ASN A 202 -18.76 -17.94 -6.71
CA ASN A 202 -19.87 -17.65 -7.63
C ASN A 202 -19.66 -18.40 -8.96
N PRO A 203 -20.63 -19.22 -9.44
CA PRO A 203 -20.51 -19.95 -10.70
C PRO A 203 -20.20 -19.08 -11.93
N SER A 204 -20.77 -17.88 -12.04
CA SER A 204 -20.50 -16.99 -13.18
C SER A 204 -19.05 -16.50 -13.16
N ASN A 205 -18.56 -16.16 -11.97
CA ASN A 205 -17.20 -15.71 -11.75
C ASN A 205 -16.20 -16.84 -12.00
N LYS A 206 -16.53 -18.06 -11.60
CA LYS A 206 -15.72 -19.24 -11.87
C LYS A 206 -15.46 -19.43 -13.36
N ALA A 207 -16.53 -19.42 -14.17
CA ALA A 207 -16.40 -19.59 -15.62
C ALA A 207 -15.53 -18.49 -16.27
N LEU A 208 -15.65 -17.25 -15.78
CA LEU A 208 -14.84 -16.13 -16.25
C LEU A 208 -13.35 -16.30 -15.88
N VAL A 209 -13.05 -16.70 -14.64
CA VAL A 209 -11.67 -16.98 -14.21
C VAL A 209 -11.06 -18.12 -15.02
N GLU A 210 -11.81 -19.22 -15.23
CA GLU A 210 -11.36 -20.35 -16.03
C GLU A 210 -11.04 -19.94 -17.47
N ARG A 211 -11.87 -19.09 -18.09
CA ARG A 211 -11.61 -18.56 -19.44
C ARG A 211 -10.36 -17.68 -19.49
N ALA A 212 -10.20 -16.76 -18.53
CA ALA A 212 -9.04 -15.88 -18.47
C ALA A 212 -7.73 -16.68 -18.29
N ILE A 213 -7.75 -17.70 -17.43
CA ILE A 213 -6.58 -18.56 -17.19
C ILE A 213 -6.28 -19.45 -18.39
N ALA A 214 -7.29 -19.99 -19.06
CA ALA A 214 -7.07 -20.75 -20.28
C ALA A 214 -6.39 -19.89 -21.36
N ASN A 215 -6.80 -18.62 -21.50
CA ASN A 215 -6.15 -17.69 -22.43
C ASN A 215 -4.70 -17.38 -22.04
N TYR A 216 -4.44 -17.18 -20.74
CA TYR A 216 -3.08 -16.99 -20.21
C TYR A 216 -2.19 -18.21 -20.44
N ASN A 217 -2.66 -19.42 -20.12
CA ASN A 217 -1.87 -20.64 -20.28
C ASN A 217 -1.51 -20.87 -21.76
N LYS A 218 -2.45 -20.61 -22.67
CA LYS A 218 -2.21 -20.66 -24.11
C LYS A 218 -1.07 -19.71 -24.54
N SER A 219 -0.99 -18.50 -23.97
CA SER A 219 0.12 -17.59 -24.29
C SER A 219 1.44 -18.03 -23.67
N VAL A 220 1.44 -18.61 -22.47
CA VAL A 220 2.66 -19.13 -21.84
C VAL A 220 3.25 -20.31 -22.61
N GLU A 221 2.41 -21.27 -23.06
CA GLU A 221 2.85 -22.42 -23.86
C GLU A 221 3.52 -21.99 -25.18
N ASN A 222 3.05 -20.89 -25.77
CA ASN A 222 3.59 -20.36 -27.03
C ASN A 222 4.89 -19.57 -26.85
N PHE A 223 5.15 -18.98 -25.68
CA PHE A 223 6.26 -18.03 -25.51
C PHE A 223 7.33 -18.41 -24.50
N GLY A 224 7.13 -19.39 -23.60
CA GLY A 224 8.16 -19.94 -22.70
C GLY A 224 8.83 -18.97 -21.68
N GLU A 225 8.86 -17.67 -21.95
CA GLU A 225 9.61 -16.63 -21.21
C GLU A 225 8.79 -15.94 -20.10
N LEU A 226 7.46 -16.09 -20.10
CA LEU A 226 6.57 -15.42 -19.14
C LEU A 226 6.74 -15.95 -17.69
N SER A 227 7.21 -17.19 -17.52
CA SER A 227 7.42 -17.81 -16.20
C SER A 227 8.60 -17.20 -15.43
N HIS A 228 9.70 -16.87 -16.12
CA HIS A 228 10.94 -16.41 -15.47
C HIS A 228 10.90 -14.97 -14.97
N THR A 229 10.01 -14.12 -15.50
CA THR A 229 9.90 -12.71 -15.06
C THR A 229 9.10 -12.56 -13.77
N ALA A 230 8.19 -13.48 -13.48
CA ALA A 230 7.44 -13.52 -12.22
C ALA A 230 8.33 -13.91 -11.02
N GLU A 231 9.29 -14.82 -11.21
CA GLU A 231 10.24 -15.25 -10.17
C GLU A 231 11.26 -14.16 -9.80
N LYS A 232 11.70 -13.35 -10.76
CA LYS A 232 12.73 -12.31 -10.54
C LYS A 232 12.33 -11.24 -9.51
N ASP A 233 11.02 -10.93 -9.39
CA ASP A 233 10.54 -9.92 -8.44
C ASP A 233 10.46 -10.45 -7.00
N GLU A 234 10.34 -11.76 -6.83
CA GLU A 234 10.39 -12.44 -5.53
C GLU A 234 11.76 -12.21 -4.86
N CYS A 235 12.84 -12.21 -5.64
CA CYS A 235 14.21 -11.93 -5.18
C CYS A 235 14.39 -10.48 -4.68
N ARG A 236 13.82 -9.48 -5.38
CA ARG A 236 13.87 -8.07 -4.93
C ARG A 236 12.90 -7.82 -3.76
N GLY A 237 11.82 -8.60 -3.70
CA GLY A 237 10.92 -8.70 -2.55
C GLY A 237 11.64 -9.06 -1.26
N GLY A 238 12.51 -10.08 -1.30
CA GLY A 238 13.24 -10.55 -0.12
C GLY A 238 14.17 -9.52 0.52
N ILE A 239 14.85 -8.67 -0.26
CA ILE A 239 15.73 -7.61 0.27
C ILE A 239 14.91 -6.56 1.01
N PHE A 240 13.81 -6.09 0.40
CA PHE A 240 12.94 -5.09 1.01
C PHE A 240 12.23 -5.63 2.26
N GLU A 241 11.82 -6.90 2.24
CA GLU A 241 11.24 -7.57 3.41
C GLU A 241 12.24 -7.69 4.55
N LYS A 242 13.49 -8.09 4.27
CA LYS A 242 14.55 -8.15 5.27
C LYS A 242 14.84 -6.77 5.87
N PHE A 243 14.90 -5.73 5.04
CA PHE A 243 15.05 -4.34 5.50
C PHE A 243 13.90 -3.94 6.42
N ARG A 244 12.65 -4.14 5.99
CA ARG A 244 11.45 -3.85 6.78
C ARG A 244 11.47 -4.58 8.12
N ASN A 245 11.76 -5.89 8.11
CA ASN A 245 11.77 -6.68 9.34
C ASN A 245 12.85 -6.19 10.31
N THR A 246 14.06 -5.91 9.81
CA THR A 246 15.15 -5.33 10.62
C THR A 246 14.75 -3.99 11.24
N PHE A 247 14.13 -3.13 10.44
CA PHE A 247 13.70 -1.80 10.88
C PHE A 247 12.58 -1.89 11.92
N ASN A 248 11.55 -2.71 11.68
CA ASN A 248 10.45 -2.96 12.63
C ASN A 248 10.98 -3.55 13.95
N THR A 249 11.88 -4.53 13.90
CA THR A 249 12.48 -5.12 15.11
C THR A 249 13.27 -4.08 15.91
N SER A 250 14.08 -3.25 15.25
CA SER A 250 14.82 -2.18 15.91
C SER A 250 13.89 -1.20 16.63
N MET A 251 12.75 -0.91 16.03
CA MET A 251 11.75 0.00 16.58
C MET A 251 10.95 -0.60 17.74
N ILE A 252 10.71 -1.91 17.72
CA ILE A 252 10.16 -2.63 18.88
C ILE A 252 11.13 -2.51 20.06
N TYR A 253 12.44 -2.69 19.85
CA TYR A 253 13.43 -2.51 20.92
C TYR A 253 13.44 -1.09 21.46
N LEU A 254 13.36 -0.08 20.59
CA LEU A 254 13.25 1.33 20.99
C LEU A 254 12.02 1.53 21.90
N VAL A 255 10.85 1.04 21.50
CA VAL A 255 9.61 1.12 22.30
C VAL A 255 9.78 0.44 23.66
N VAL A 256 10.37 -0.76 23.70
CA VAL A 256 10.59 -1.49 24.95
C VAL A 256 11.51 -0.70 25.90
N ILE A 257 12.59 -0.11 25.38
CA ILE A 257 13.50 0.73 26.17
C ILE A 257 12.77 1.97 26.72
N GLU A 258 12.01 2.66 25.87
CA GLU A 258 11.23 3.85 26.26
C GLU A 258 10.16 3.54 27.31
N VAL A 259 9.46 2.41 27.18
CA VAL A 259 8.50 1.94 28.18
C VAL A 259 9.18 1.63 29.50
N ALA A 260 10.32 0.92 29.48
CA ALA A 260 11.08 0.62 30.68
C ALA A 260 11.54 1.90 31.40
N LEU A 261 12.08 2.87 30.66
CA LEU A 261 12.47 4.17 31.21
C LEU A 261 11.26 4.94 31.78
N SER A 262 10.12 4.91 31.10
CA SER A 262 8.88 5.56 31.55
C SER A 262 8.34 4.94 32.85
N VAL A 263 8.42 3.62 33.01
CA VAL A 263 8.05 2.92 34.25
C VAL A 263 8.99 3.31 35.39
N VAL A 264 10.30 3.33 35.15
CA VAL A 264 11.29 3.75 36.16
C VAL A 264 11.03 5.20 36.62
N MET A 265 10.78 6.11 35.69
CA MET A 265 10.45 7.51 36.00
C MET A 265 9.14 7.63 36.79
N THR A 266 8.13 6.83 36.46
CA THR A 266 6.84 6.81 37.17
C THR A 266 6.98 6.26 38.59
N LEU A 267 7.80 5.23 38.81
CA LEU A 267 8.11 4.74 40.15
C LEU A 267 8.85 5.79 40.97
N ALA A 268 9.85 6.45 40.39
CA ALA A 268 10.58 7.53 41.03
C ALA A 268 9.63 8.69 41.42
N PHE A 269 8.68 9.02 40.53
CA PHE A 269 7.63 10.00 40.79
C PHE A 269 6.77 9.63 42.01
N ILE A 270 6.25 8.40 42.06
CA ILE A 270 5.40 7.91 43.16
C ILE A 270 6.18 7.95 44.48
N ILE A 271 7.44 7.50 44.48
CA ILE A 271 8.30 7.53 45.68
C ILE A 271 8.52 8.97 46.15
N SER A 272 8.77 9.90 45.23
CA SER A 272 8.90 11.33 45.56
C SER A 272 7.61 11.87 46.19
N MET A 273 6.45 11.56 45.61
CA MET A 273 5.14 11.99 46.14
C MET A 273 4.86 11.46 47.55
N ILE A 274 5.17 10.18 47.80
CA ILE A 274 5.03 9.57 49.14
C ILE A 274 5.97 10.27 50.12
N SER A 275 7.23 10.48 49.74
CA SER A 275 8.22 11.15 50.58
C SER A 275 7.77 12.57 50.95
N CYS A 276 7.23 13.32 49.99
CA CYS A 276 6.69 14.66 50.22
C CYS A 276 5.47 14.65 51.14
N ALA A 277 4.52 13.73 50.95
CA ALA A 277 3.35 13.61 51.81
C ALA A 277 3.75 13.32 53.27
N ILE A 278 4.74 12.44 53.46
CA ILE A 278 5.30 12.15 54.78
C ILE A 278 5.94 13.41 55.38
N PHE A 279 6.77 14.13 54.63
CA PHE A 279 7.44 15.34 55.12
C PHE A 279 6.44 16.43 55.55
N TYR A 280 5.39 16.69 54.75
CA TYR A 280 4.34 17.64 55.12
C TYR A 280 3.54 17.22 56.35
N SER A 281 3.30 15.91 56.52
CA SER A 281 2.62 15.41 57.71
C SER A 281 3.42 15.68 59.00
N PHE A 282 4.75 15.76 58.92
CA PHE A 282 5.62 16.09 60.05
C PHE A 282 5.87 17.60 60.23
N ALA A 283 5.73 18.40 59.17
CA ALA A 283 5.97 19.85 59.20
C ALA A 283 4.73 20.68 59.61
N SER A 284 3.55 20.06 59.76
CA SER A 284 2.32 20.72 60.19
C SER A 284 2.35 20.94 61.71
N PRO A 285 2.39 22.18 62.24
CA PRO A 285 2.34 22.41 63.68
C PRO A 285 0.93 22.03 64.20
N GLN A 286 0.88 21.20 65.24
CA GLN A 286 -0.34 21.06 66.06
C GLN A 286 -0.62 22.33 66.85
#